data_AF-A0A919KDR2-F1
#
_entry.id   AF-A0A919KDR2-F1
#
_cell.length_a   1.000
_cell.length_b   1.000
_cell.length_c   1.000
_cell.angle_alpha   90.00
_cell.angle_beta   90.00
_cell.angle_gamma   90.00
#
_symmetry.space_group_name_H-M   'P 1'
#
loop_
_entity.id
_entity.type
_entity.pdbx_description
1 polymer ?
#
loop_
_entity_poly.entity_id
_entity_poly.type
_entity_poly.pdbx_seq_one_letter_code
_entity_poly.pdbx_strand_id
1 'polypeptide(L)'
;MSRARRDFGSSPPPPGWPSPGHRPSDFGLGFPAFRRERVPHIAAGRRARHPVPPPESQVTPAESGKVSARELSTPCLCPQGPKHPLAETGRVPGMPQLDEIARRQRGVVSRRQAFQAGISPGVLQRRVTTGRWQRLLPGTYATFAGRPPPAALRWAAVLYSGSGAMLCHRSAAEESGLVRSGQGAVHVLIPESRRVRPAPGMVVHRSRYAKARRHPRRRPPQTRLEETVLDLASTSASVDEALRWIIVACLHRRTTPDGIARALERRTWLPRRRAVAALLAYAAGRTTELPHWPTT
;
A
#
# COMPACT_ATOMS: atom_id res chain seq x y z
N MET A 1 -28.33 25.63 -48.89
CA MET A 1 -27.00 24.98 -48.88
C MET A 1 -26.92 24.08 -47.66
N SER A 2 -26.98 22.77 -47.89
CA SER A 2 -27.05 21.70 -46.90
C SER A 2 -25.64 21.25 -46.47
N ARG A 3 -25.40 21.00 -45.18
CA ARG A 3 -24.27 20.20 -44.70
C ARG A 3 -24.74 19.18 -43.68
N ALA A 4 -24.67 17.92 -44.10
CA ALA A 4 -25.09 16.73 -43.40
C ALA A 4 -24.31 16.49 -42.10
N ARG A 5 -25.07 16.17 -41.04
CA ARG A 5 -24.59 15.41 -39.89
C ARG A 5 -24.40 13.97 -40.35
N ARG A 6 -23.21 13.39 -40.18
CA ARG A 6 -23.02 11.95 -40.37
C ARG A 6 -23.27 11.24 -39.05
N ASP A 7 -24.35 10.48 -39.02
CA ASP A 7 -24.64 9.51 -37.97
C ASP A 7 -23.58 8.39 -38.02
N PHE A 8 -22.89 8.19 -36.90
CA PHE A 8 -22.07 7.00 -36.68
C PHE A 8 -23.00 5.85 -36.34
N GLY A 9 -23.28 4.99 -37.32
CA GLY A 9 -23.99 3.73 -37.11
C GLY A 9 -23.25 2.85 -36.10
N SER A 10 -23.94 2.54 -35.00
CA SER A 10 -23.52 1.54 -34.01
C SER A 10 -23.51 0.15 -34.65
N SER A 11 -22.34 -0.46 -34.80
CA SER A 11 -22.26 -1.90 -35.11
C SER A 11 -22.73 -2.70 -33.89
N PRO A 12 -23.53 -3.77 -34.07
CA PRO A 12 -23.97 -4.62 -32.97
C PRO A 12 -22.78 -5.40 -32.37
N PRO A 13 -22.77 -5.67 -31.05
CA PRO A 13 -21.71 -6.43 -30.40
C PRO A 13 -21.73 -7.91 -30.82
N PRO A 14 -20.58 -8.61 -30.76
CA PRO A 14 -20.51 -10.04 -31.06
C PRO A 14 -21.32 -10.88 -30.05
N PRO A 15 -21.80 -12.07 -30.46
CA PRO A 15 -22.64 -12.92 -29.61
C PRO A 15 -21.88 -13.32 -28.32
N GLY A 16 -22.54 -13.13 -27.17
CA GLY A 16 -21.98 -13.41 -25.83
C GLY A 16 -21.60 -12.17 -25.00
N TRP A 17 -21.78 -10.96 -25.53
CA TRP A 17 -21.56 -9.72 -24.77
C TRP A 17 -22.87 -9.14 -24.21
N PRO A 18 -22.94 -8.76 -22.93
CA PRO A 18 -24.15 -8.16 -22.36
C PRO A 18 -24.31 -6.69 -22.79
N SER A 19 -25.53 -6.32 -23.15
CA SER A 19 -25.95 -4.95 -23.49
C SER A 19 -25.80 -3.98 -22.30
N PRO A 20 -25.59 -2.68 -22.54
CA PRO A 20 -25.30 -1.71 -21.49
C PRO A 20 -26.56 -1.40 -20.66
N GLY A 21 -26.73 -2.09 -19.53
CA GLY A 21 -27.86 -1.85 -18.61
C GLY A 21 -27.84 -2.58 -17.27
N HIS A 22 -26.75 -3.25 -16.87
CA HIS A 22 -26.73 -4.05 -15.63
C HIS A 22 -25.81 -3.50 -14.54
N ARG A 23 -26.31 -3.55 -13.30
CA ARG A 23 -25.64 -3.02 -12.11
C ARG A 23 -24.50 -3.96 -11.66
N PRO A 24 -23.48 -3.45 -10.95
CA PRO A 24 -22.28 -4.22 -10.61
C PRO A 24 -22.44 -5.30 -9.52
N SER A 25 -23.67 -5.71 -9.16
CA SER A 25 -23.91 -6.65 -8.05
C SER A 25 -23.88 -8.13 -8.43
N ASP A 26 -23.87 -8.48 -9.73
CA ASP A 26 -24.23 -9.85 -10.15
C ASP A 26 -23.05 -10.73 -10.58
N PHE A 27 -21.80 -10.33 -10.31
CA PHE A 27 -20.63 -11.18 -10.57
C PHE A 27 -20.03 -11.69 -9.28
N GLY A 28 -20.37 -12.95 -8.95
CA GLY A 28 -19.85 -13.74 -7.84
C GLY A 28 -18.36 -14.06 -7.97
N LEU A 29 -17.51 -13.05 -7.85
CA LEU A 29 -16.12 -13.22 -7.42
C LEU A 29 -16.10 -12.97 -5.91
N GLY A 30 -15.88 -14.03 -5.13
CA GLY A 30 -15.80 -13.98 -3.68
C GLY A 30 -14.68 -13.06 -3.20
N PHE A 31 -15.04 -11.80 -2.93
CA PHE A 31 -14.33 -10.93 -2.01
C PHE A 31 -15.16 -10.90 -0.72
N PRO A 32 -14.55 -11.07 0.47
CA PRO A 32 -15.31 -10.96 1.71
C PRO A 32 -15.96 -9.58 1.78
N ALA A 33 -17.28 -9.56 1.91
CA ALA A 33 -18.07 -8.35 2.06
C ALA A 33 -17.62 -7.59 3.31
N PHE A 34 -16.88 -6.49 3.13
CA PHE A 34 -16.55 -5.62 4.25
C PHE A 34 -17.79 -4.79 4.57
N ARG A 35 -18.48 -5.19 5.65
CA ARG A 35 -19.63 -4.48 6.23
C ARG A 35 -19.23 -3.02 6.46
N ARG A 36 -20.00 -2.08 5.89
CA ARG A 36 -19.92 -0.67 6.26
C ARG A 36 -20.34 -0.53 7.72
N GLU A 37 -19.39 -0.45 8.63
CA GLU A 37 -19.68 0.02 9.98
C GLU A 37 -19.93 1.53 9.90
N ARG A 38 -21.20 1.90 10.11
CA ARG A 38 -21.59 3.27 10.48
C ARG A 38 -21.00 3.51 11.86
N VAL A 39 -20.29 4.62 12.03
CA VAL A 39 -19.93 5.17 13.33
C VAL A 39 -21.24 5.54 14.06
N PRO A 40 -21.60 4.89 15.19
CA PRO A 40 -22.70 5.37 16.01
C PRO A 40 -22.21 6.49 16.92
N HIS A 41 -22.93 7.60 16.95
CA HIS A 41 -22.94 8.48 18.12
C HIS A 41 -23.51 7.65 19.30
N ILE A 42 -22.72 7.45 20.36
CA ILE A 42 -23.20 6.80 21.58
C ILE A 42 -23.48 7.87 22.64
N ALA A 43 -24.76 7.98 23.00
CA ALA A 43 -25.24 8.54 24.24
C ALA A 43 -25.13 7.49 25.36
N ALA A 44 -24.93 7.99 26.59
CA ALA A 44 -24.66 7.24 27.80
C ALA A 44 -25.75 6.21 28.19
N GLY A 45 -25.36 5.11 28.83
CA GLY A 45 -26.26 4.40 29.75
C GLY A 45 -26.10 2.89 29.89
N ARG A 46 -25.58 2.51 31.05
CA ARG A 46 -25.86 1.29 31.85
C ARG A 46 -25.21 -0.06 31.48
N ARG A 47 -24.77 -0.68 32.58
CA ARG A 47 -24.04 -1.94 32.75
C ARG A 47 -24.92 -3.14 32.41
N ALA A 48 -24.35 -4.13 31.73
CA ALA A 48 -24.79 -5.51 31.77
C ALA A 48 -23.56 -6.42 31.90
N ARG A 49 -23.58 -7.29 32.92
CA ARG A 49 -22.58 -8.32 33.19
C ARG A 49 -22.85 -9.51 32.28
N HIS A 50 -21.83 -10.09 31.67
CA HIS A 50 -21.90 -11.43 31.09
C HIS A 50 -20.56 -12.17 31.27
N PRO A 51 -20.59 -13.52 31.25
CA PRO A 51 -19.85 -14.35 32.19
C PRO A 51 -18.51 -14.85 31.63
N VAL A 52 -17.64 -15.21 32.58
CA VAL A 52 -16.30 -15.78 32.42
C VAL A 52 -16.38 -17.21 31.87
N PRO A 53 -15.60 -17.58 30.84
CA PRO A 53 -15.44 -18.98 30.44
C PRO A 53 -14.48 -19.75 31.38
N PRO A 54 -14.68 -21.06 31.60
CA PRO A 54 -13.87 -21.86 32.52
C PRO A 54 -12.46 -22.19 31.97
N PRO A 55 -11.49 -22.54 32.85
CA PRO A 55 -10.11 -22.79 32.46
C PRO A 55 -9.85 -24.18 31.87
N GLU A 56 -8.90 -24.25 30.94
CA GLU A 56 -8.41 -25.45 30.28
C GLU A 56 -7.71 -26.41 31.25
N SER A 57 -8.01 -27.70 31.08
CA SER A 57 -7.48 -28.83 31.82
C SER A 57 -6.03 -29.16 31.45
N GLN A 58 -5.24 -29.37 32.49
CA GLN A 58 -3.85 -29.79 32.50
C GLN A 58 -3.67 -31.20 31.91
N VAL A 59 -2.64 -31.38 31.09
CA VAL A 59 -2.01 -32.68 30.81
C VAL A 59 -0.51 -32.52 30.97
N THR A 60 0.08 -33.35 31.84
CA THR A 60 1.52 -33.57 32.05
C THR A 60 1.75 -35.09 32.18
N PRO A 61 2.98 -35.60 32.16
CA PRO A 61 4.02 -35.48 31.13
C PRO A 61 4.49 -36.89 30.67
N ALA A 62 5.11 -36.99 29.49
CA ALA A 62 5.83 -38.21 29.07
C ALA A 62 7.34 -38.00 29.17
N GLU A 63 8.01 -39.07 29.59
CA GLU A 63 9.37 -39.15 30.08
C GLU A 63 10.48 -38.97 29.03
N SER A 64 11.55 -38.31 29.48
CA SER A 64 12.97 -38.70 29.41
C SER A 64 13.51 -39.53 28.23
N GLY A 65 14.39 -38.89 27.44
CA GLY A 65 15.42 -39.54 26.63
C GLY A 65 16.66 -38.66 26.50
N LYS A 66 17.72 -38.99 27.25
CA LYS A 66 19.06 -38.35 27.21
C LYS A 66 19.74 -38.63 25.86
N VAL A 67 20.39 -37.65 25.22
CA VAL A 67 21.73 -37.82 24.58
C VAL A 67 22.44 -36.45 24.43
N SER A 68 23.60 -36.37 25.10
CA SER A 68 24.89 -35.75 24.75
C SER A 68 24.98 -34.40 24.01
N ALA A 69 25.67 -33.47 24.68
CA ALA A 69 26.34 -32.32 24.08
C ALA A 69 27.75 -32.72 23.60
N ARG A 70 28.04 -32.46 22.32
CA ARG A 70 29.36 -32.13 21.74
C ARG A 70 29.19 -32.08 20.23
N GLU A 71 29.25 -30.90 19.62
CA GLU A 71 30.19 -30.59 18.54
C GLU A 71 30.01 -29.16 18.01
N LEU A 72 31.15 -28.58 17.71
CA LEU A 72 31.40 -27.20 17.33
C LEU A 72 31.02 -26.92 15.87
N SER A 73 30.82 -25.63 15.60
CA SER A 73 31.02 -24.98 14.30
C SER A 73 29.99 -25.25 13.19
N THR A 74 29.18 -24.22 12.90
CA THR A 74 29.16 -23.47 11.63
C THR A 74 27.87 -22.63 11.58
N PRO A 75 27.93 -21.30 11.33
CA PRO A 75 26.72 -20.50 11.20
C PRO A 75 25.95 -20.91 9.94
N CYS A 76 24.67 -21.27 10.11
CA CYS A 76 23.74 -21.60 9.04
C CYS A 76 23.68 -20.46 8.00
N LEU A 77 24.41 -20.65 6.91
CA LEU A 77 24.25 -19.93 5.67
C LEU A 77 22.89 -20.36 5.09
N CYS A 78 21.86 -19.51 5.21
CA CYS A 78 20.61 -19.75 4.49
C CYS A 78 20.93 -19.82 2.99
N PRO A 79 20.53 -20.88 2.27
CA PRO A 79 20.70 -20.94 0.83
C PRO A 79 19.88 -19.80 0.22
N GLN A 80 20.56 -19.00 -0.59
CA GLN A 80 19.95 -17.95 -1.40
C GLN A 80 18.76 -18.55 -2.14
N GLY A 81 17.55 -18.09 -1.81
CA GLY A 81 16.33 -18.45 -2.54
C GLY A 81 16.52 -18.21 -4.04
N PRO A 82 15.76 -18.92 -4.90
CA PRO A 82 16.02 -18.91 -6.33
C PRO A 82 16.01 -17.48 -6.86
N LYS A 83 17.15 -17.07 -7.44
CA LYS A 83 17.26 -15.85 -8.25
C LYS A 83 16.36 -16.07 -9.46
N HIS A 84 15.07 -15.75 -9.33
CA HIS A 84 14.20 -15.70 -10.49
C HIS A 84 14.76 -14.64 -11.44
N PRO A 85 15.19 -15.00 -12.66
CA PRO A 85 15.48 -14.02 -13.67
C PRO A 85 14.16 -13.31 -13.96
N LEU A 86 14.14 -11.99 -13.77
CA LEU A 86 13.11 -11.15 -14.36
C LEU A 86 13.21 -11.33 -15.87
N ALA A 87 12.40 -12.23 -16.42
CA ALA A 87 12.29 -12.46 -17.85
C ALA A 87 11.99 -11.13 -18.57
N GLU A 88 12.69 -10.91 -19.69
CA GLU A 88 12.69 -9.72 -20.54
C GLU A 88 11.37 -9.43 -21.30
N THR A 89 10.20 -9.84 -20.79
CA THR A 89 8.92 -9.74 -21.51
C THR A 89 8.14 -8.46 -21.19
N GLY A 90 8.79 -7.30 -21.35
CA GLY A 90 8.17 -5.99 -21.12
C GLY A 90 8.52 -4.90 -22.14
N ARG A 91 9.20 -5.22 -23.24
CA ARG A 91 9.56 -4.22 -24.26
C ARG A 91 8.31 -3.76 -25.00
N VAL A 92 8.01 -2.46 -24.96
CA VAL A 92 6.99 -1.81 -25.79
C VAL A 92 7.62 -1.56 -27.16
N PRO A 93 7.25 -2.27 -28.23
CA PRO A 93 7.84 -2.01 -29.53
C PRO A 93 7.45 -0.58 -29.97
N GLY A 94 8.45 0.24 -30.24
CA GLY A 94 8.30 1.42 -31.09
C GLY A 94 8.48 2.81 -30.48
N MET A 95 8.77 3.01 -29.18
CA MET A 95 9.19 4.34 -28.67
C MET A 95 10.11 4.25 -27.43
N PRO A 96 11.43 4.54 -27.56
CA PRO A 96 12.41 4.33 -26.49
C PRO A 96 12.13 5.16 -25.22
N GLN A 97 11.48 6.33 -25.37
CA GLN A 97 11.10 7.18 -24.24
C GLN A 97 10.04 6.53 -23.34
N LEU A 98 9.05 5.85 -23.93
CA LEU A 98 7.98 5.22 -23.16
C LEU A 98 8.45 3.95 -22.46
N ASP A 99 9.32 3.19 -23.14
CA ASP A 99 9.99 2.04 -22.55
C ASP A 99 10.78 2.44 -21.30
N GLU A 100 11.55 3.52 -21.38
CA GLU A 100 12.33 3.99 -20.24
C GLU A 100 11.45 4.44 -19.08
N ILE A 101 10.35 5.15 -19.37
CA ILE A 101 9.34 5.51 -18.36
C ILE A 101 8.76 4.23 -17.73
N ALA A 102 8.33 3.27 -18.54
CA ALA A 102 7.75 2.02 -18.06
C ALA A 102 8.74 1.25 -17.19
N ARG A 103 10.01 1.08 -17.60
CA ARG A 103 11.05 0.42 -16.80
C ARG A 103 11.22 1.06 -15.42
N ARG A 104 11.33 2.40 -15.37
CA ARG A 104 11.46 3.14 -14.10
C ARG A 104 10.20 3.04 -13.22
N GLN A 105 9.03 2.87 -13.85
CA GLN A 105 7.74 2.79 -13.19
C GLN A 105 7.18 1.37 -13.07
N ARG A 106 8.05 0.35 -13.07
CA ARG A 106 7.67 -1.08 -12.91
C ARG A 106 6.62 -1.54 -13.92
N GLY A 107 6.80 -1.13 -15.18
CA GLY A 107 5.92 -1.44 -16.30
C GLY A 107 4.60 -0.68 -16.28
N VAL A 108 4.45 0.38 -15.48
CA VAL A 108 3.20 1.16 -15.41
C VAL A 108 3.36 2.53 -16.03
N VAL A 109 2.37 2.95 -16.80
CA VAL A 109 2.32 4.26 -17.45
C VAL A 109 0.95 4.91 -17.27
N SER A 110 0.92 6.23 -17.12
CA SER A 110 -0.34 6.99 -17.20
C SER A 110 -0.72 7.27 -18.65
N ARG A 111 -2.01 7.50 -18.90
CA ARG A 111 -2.53 7.94 -20.20
C ARG A 111 -1.80 9.17 -20.72
N ARG A 112 -1.55 10.14 -19.83
CA ARG A 112 -0.81 11.37 -20.15
C ARG A 112 0.63 11.07 -20.60
N GLN A 113 1.34 10.20 -19.88
CA GLN A 113 2.70 9.80 -20.25
C GLN A 113 2.73 9.06 -21.60
N ALA A 114 1.77 8.16 -21.84
CA ALA A 114 1.67 7.46 -23.12
C ALA A 114 1.45 8.45 -24.27
N PHE A 115 0.56 9.43 -24.11
CA PHE A 115 0.28 10.43 -25.13
C PHE A 115 1.45 11.40 -25.35
N GLN A 116 2.12 11.82 -24.27
CA GLN A 116 3.33 12.65 -24.36
C GLN A 116 4.48 11.91 -25.06
N ALA A 117 4.52 10.59 -24.94
CA ALA A 117 5.42 9.72 -25.68
C ALA A 117 4.76 9.20 -26.97
N GLY A 118 3.93 9.99 -27.65
CA GLY A 118 3.48 9.74 -29.02
C GLY A 118 2.49 8.58 -29.25
N ILE A 119 2.00 7.91 -28.22
CA ILE A 119 0.99 6.85 -28.39
C ILE A 119 -0.37 7.48 -28.69
N SER A 120 -0.93 7.18 -29.87
CA SER A 120 -2.28 7.62 -30.21
C SER A 120 -3.35 6.89 -29.38
N PRO A 121 -4.53 7.49 -29.19
CA PRO A 121 -5.65 6.83 -28.50
C PRO A 121 -6.02 5.47 -29.10
N GLY A 122 -5.98 5.34 -30.44
CA GLY A 122 -6.28 4.09 -31.14
C GLY A 122 -5.24 3.01 -30.88
N VAL A 123 -3.94 3.36 -30.85
CA VAL A 123 -2.87 2.41 -30.50
C VAL A 123 -2.98 1.95 -29.05
N LEU A 124 -3.25 2.88 -28.13
CA LEU A 124 -3.48 2.55 -26.73
C LEU A 124 -4.66 1.59 -26.58
N GLN A 125 -5.79 1.90 -27.22
CA GLN A 125 -6.98 1.06 -27.18
C GLN A 125 -6.69 -0.33 -27.75
N ARG A 126 -6.04 -0.41 -28.92
CA ARG A 126 -5.63 -1.69 -29.54
C ARG A 126 -4.75 -2.51 -28.60
N ARG A 127 -3.74 -1.91 -27.96
CA ARG A 127 -2.85 -2.64 -27.03
C ARG A 127 -3.60 -3.20 -25.84
N VAL A 128 -4.61 -2.48 -25.35
CA VAL A 128 -5.47 -2.93 -24.25
C VAL A 128 -6.43 -4.04 -24.71
N THR A 129 -7.09 -3.88 -25.86
CA THR A 129 -8.05 -4.88 -26.36
C THR A 129 -7.37 -6.17 -26.80
N THR A 130 -6.13 -6.11 -27.30
CA THR A 130 -5.33 -7.30 -27.62
C THR A 130 -4.64 -7.92 -26.41
N GLY A 131 -4.90 -7.43 -25.19
CA GLY A 131 -4.33 -7.96 -23.94
C GLY A 131 -2.82 -7.75 -23.75
N ARG A 132 -2.15 -7.02 -24.64
CA ARG A 132 -0.71 -6.70 -24.50
C ARG A 132 -0.48 -5.73 -23.35
N TRP A 133 -1.41 -4.80 -23.18
CA TRP A 133 -1.49 -3.89 -22.06
C TRP A 133 -2.78 -4.18 -21.29
N GLN A 134 -2.80 -3.82 -20.01
CA GLN A 134 -3.98 -3.95 -19.17
C GLN A 134 -4.22 -2.64 -18.40
N ARG A 135 -5.49 -2.30 -18.19
CA ARG A 135 -5.86 -1.11 -17.41
C ARG A 135 -5.89 -1.49 -15.93
N LEU A 136 -5.07 -0.83 -15.10
CA LEU A 136 -4.99 -1.08 -13.66
C LEU A 136 -5.98 -0.21 -12.87
N LEU A 137 -5.97 1.09 -13.15
CA LEU A 137 -6.90 2.10 -12.63
C LEU A 137 -7.29 3.04 -13.78
N PRO A 138 -8.36 3.84 -13.67
CA PRO A 138 -8.72 4.79 -14.71
C PRO A 138 -7.53 5.67 -15.14
N GLY A 139 -7.16 5.59 -16.42
CA GLY A 139 -6.04 6.36 -16.97
C GLY A 139 -4.63 5.87 -16.58
N THR A 140 -4.50 4.68 -15.99
CA THR A 140 -3.20 4.03 -15.74
C THR A 140 -3.19 2.61 -16.30
N TYR A 141 -2.07 2.23 -16.91
CA TYR A 141 -1.95 1.00 -17.68
C TYR A 141 -0.66 0.29 -17.31
N ALA A 142 -0.72 -1.03 -17.18
CA ALA A 142 0.48 -1.85 -17.23
C ALA A 142 0.80 -2.17 -18.69
N THR A 143 2.07 -2.06 -19.05
CA THR A 143 2.60 -2.31 -20.40
C THR A 143 2.94 -3.78 -20.64
N PHE A 144 2.37 -4.67 -19.81
CA PHE A 144 2.59 -6.10 -19.81
C PHE A 144 1.28 -6.84 -19.45
N ALA A 145 1.21 -8.12 -19.81
CA ALA A 145 0.09 -9.02 -19.50
C ALA A 145 0.32 -9.81 -18.19
N GLY A 146 -0.73 -10.46 -17.69
CA GLY A 146 -0.66 -11.31 -16.48
C GLY A 146 -0.87 -10.54 -15.17
N ARG A 147 -0.72 -11.22 -14.03
CA ARG A 147 -1.03 -10.64 -12.72
C ARG A 147 -0.05 -9.51 -12.36
N PRO A 148 -0.51 -8.27 -12.11
CA PRO A 148 0.36 -7.17 -11.75
C PRO A 148 1.03 -7.40 -10.38
N PRO A 149 2.36 -7.23 -10.26
CA PRO A 149 3.04 -7.32 -8.98
C PRO A 149 2.67 -6.13 -8.07
N PRO A 150 2.78 -6.25 -6.73
CA PRO A 150 2.44 -5.17 -5.80
C PRO A 150 3.13 -3.83 -6.10
N ALA A 151 4.39 -3.86 -6.54
CA ALA A 151 5.12 -2.65 -6.90
C ALA A 151 4.50 -1.90 -8.11
N ALA A 152 3.94 -2.63 -9.08
CA ALA A 152 3.21 -2.03 -10.20
C ALA A 152 1.90 -1.39 -9.70
N LEU A 153 1.16 -2.07 -8.81
CA LEU A 153 -0.06 -1.51 -8.21
C LEU A 153 0.21 -0.22 -7.43
N ARG A 154 1.33 -0.13 -6.71
CA ARG A 154 1.76 1.11 -6.03
C ARG A 154 2.04 2.25 -7.01
N TRP A 155 2.72 1.97 -8.12
CA TRP A 155 2.92 2.97 -9.18
C TRP A 155 1.60 3.41 -9.81
N ALA A 156 0.70 2.48 -10.12
CA ALA A 156 -0.62 2.78 -10.66
C ALA A 156 -1.40 3.71 -9.73
N ALA A 157 -1.43 3.41 -8.42
CA ALA A 157 -2.12 4.22 -7.43
C ALA A 157 -1.56 5.66 -7.34
N VAL A 158 -0.24 5.83 -7.35
CA VAL A 158 0.40 7.15 -7.33
C VAL A 158 0.11 7.93 -8.62
N LEU A 159 0.23 7.29 -9.78
CA LEU A 159 -0.05 7.93 -11.08
C LEU A 159 -1.54 8.32 -11.21
N TYR A 160 -2.45 7.45 -10.76
CA TYR A 160 -3.88 7.71 -10.73
C TYR A 160 -4.24 8.90 -9.83
N SER A 161 -3.61 8.97 -8.65
CA SER A 161 -3.82 10.06 -7.69
C SER A 161 -3.27 11.41 -8.22
N GLY A 162 -2.25 11.33 -9.07
CA GLY A 162 -1.73 12.44 -9.87
C GLY A 162 -0.69 13.30 -9.16
N SER A 163 -0.59 14.58 -9.56
CA SER A 163 0.51 15.43 -9.12
C SER A 163 0.52 15.65 -7.60
N GLY A 164 1.70 15.55 -6.99
CA GLY A 164 1.90 15.68 -5.55
C GLY A 164 1.54 14.43 -4.74
N ALA A 165 0.93 13.41 -5.35
CA ALA A 165 0.63 12.15 -4.68
C ALA A 165 1.90 11.35 -4.37
N MET A 166 1.88 10.62 -3.27
CA MET A 166 2.98 9.77 -2.82
C MET A 166 2.47 8.61 -1.96
N LEU A 167 3.23 7.52 -1.90
CA LEU A 167 2.93 6.44 -0.95
C LEU A 167 3.11 6.92 0.50
N CYS A 168 2.30 6.38 1.40
CA CYS A 168 2.40 6.59 2.85
C CYS A 168 2.04 5.31 3.62
N HIS A 169 2.08 5.36 4.95
CA HIS A 169 1.72 4.24 5.83
C HIS A 169 2.36 2.91 5.37
N ARG A 170 1.58 1.83 5.38
CA ARG A 170 2.06 0.48 5.03
C ARG A 170 2.65 0.41 3.63
N SER A 171 2.07 1.10 2.65
CA SER A 171 2.60 1.07 1.28
C SER A 171 3.95 1.75 1.13
N ALA A 172 4.22 2.83 1.88
CA ALA A 172 5.56 3.42 1.92
C ALA A 172 6.55 2.53 2.70
N ALA A 173 6.10 1.88 3.78
CA ALA A 173 6.93 0.94 4.52
C ALA A 173 7.36 -0.25 3.64
N GLU A 174 6.42 -0.85 2.92
CA GLU A 174 6.70 -1.94 1.98
C GLU A 174 7.61 -1.50 0.83
N GLU A 175 7.37 -0.33 0.23
CA GLU A 175 8.20 0.18 -0.86
C GLU A 175 9.61 0.55 -0.41
N SER A 176 9.74 1.03 0.83
CA SER A 176 11.05 1.29 1.42
C SER A 176 11.79 0.00 1.79
N GLY A 177 11.12 -1.14 1.87
CA GLY A 177 11.66 -2.42 2.35
C GLY A 177 11.72 -2.51 3.89
N LEU A 178 10.94 -1.71 4.61
CA LEU A 178 10.80 -1.80 6.08
C LEU A 178 10.03 -3.05 6.50
N VAL A 179 9.11 -3.50 5.65
CA VAL A 179 8.29 -4.69 5.84
C VAL A 179 8.13 -5.40 4.51
N ARG A 180 7.96 -6.72 4.54
CA ARG A 180 7.68 -7.50 3.34
C ARG A 180 6.38 -7.02 2.69
N SER A 181 6.38 -6.92 1.37
CA SER A 181 5.16 -6.60 0.61
C SER A 181 4.09 -7.65 0.87
N GLY A 182 2.92 -7.21 1.32
CA GLY A 182 1.76 -8.06 1.57
C GLY A 182 0.62 -7.82 0.57
N GLN A 183 -0.47 -8.56 0.77
CA GLN A 183 -1.76 -8.20 0.21
C GLN A 183 -2.37 -7.07 1.05
N GLY A 184 -3.07 -6.14 0.42
CA GLY A 184 -3.72 -5.03 1.11
C GLY A 184 -3.97 -3.85 0.18
N ALA A 185 -4.70 -2.86 0.69
CA ALA A 185 -4.93 -1.63 -0.04
C ALA A 185 -3.65 -0.79 -0.16
N VAL A 186 -3.53 -0.04 -1.25
CA VAL A 186 -2.43 0.91 -1.46
C VAL A 186 -2.77 2.24 -0.78
N HIS A 187 -1.95 2.63 0.20
CA HIS A 187 -2.07 3.87 0.94
C HIS A 187 -1.34 5.01 0.20
N VAL A 188 -2.09 6.03 -0.21
CA VAL A 188 -1.56 7.19 -0.93
C VAL A 188 -1.88 8.47 -0.17
N LEU A 189 -0.86 9.29 0.08
CA LEU A 189 -0.98 10.64 0.60
C LEU A 189 -1.07 11.63 -0.57
N ILE A 190 -2.08 12.48 -0.55
CA ILE A 190 -2.26 13.58 -1.52
C ILE A 190 -2.24 14.94 -0.82
N PRO A 191 -1.85 16.01 -1.53
CA PRO A 191 -2.03 17.38 -1.03
C PRO A 191 -3.50 17.66 -0.71
N GLU A 192 -3.76 18.48 0.30
CA GLU A 192 -5.13 18.78 0.75
C GLU A 192 -6.04 19.36 -0.33
N SER A 193 -5.51 20.19 -1.23
CA SER A 193 -6.26 20.76 -2.36
C SER A 193 -6.65 19.72 -3.42
N ARG A 194 -6.04 18.54 -3.40
CA ARG A 194 -6.27 17.49 -4.38
C ARG A 194 -7.55 16.71 -4.05
N ARG A 195 -8.29 16.33 -5.09
CA ARG A 195 -9.41 15.38 -5.01
C ARG A 195 -9.12 14.22 -5.96
N VAL A 196 -9.32 13.01 -5.45
CA VAL A 196 -9.15 11.76 -6.20
C VAL A 196 -10.43 10.96 -6.00
N ARG A 197 -10.98 10.42 -7.08
CA ARG A 197 -12.17 9.56 -6.99
C ARG A 197 -11.80 8.27 -6.27
N PRO A 198 -12.65 7.76 -5.35
CA PRO A 198 -12.42 6.47 -4.71
C PRO A 198 -12.17 5.38 -5.74
N ALA A 199 -11.21 4.51 -5.46
CA ALA A 199 -10.90 3.35 -6.29
C ALA A 199 -10.72 2.12 -5.38
N PRO A 200 -11.19 0.94 -5.80
CA PRO A 200 -11.00 -0.29 -5.05
C PRO A 200 -9.52 -0.56 -4.77
N GLY A 201 -9.22 -1.09 -3.58
CA GLY A 201 -7.84 -1.40 -3.19
C GLY A 201 -6.96 -0.17 -2.96
N MET A 202 -7.53 1.02 -2.77
CA MET A 202 -6.80 2.24 -2.41
C MET A 202 -7.35 2.91 -1.16
N VAL A 203 -6.46 3.41 -0.31
CA VAL A 203 -6.78 4.29 0.82
C VAL A 203 -6.10 5.64 0.60
N VAL A 204 -6.90 6.69 0.50
CA VAL A 204 -6.40 8.05 0.22
C VAL A 204 -6.34 8.87 1.51
N HIS A 205 -5.14 9.29 1.86
CA HIS A 205 -4.83 10.19 2.96
C HIS A 205 -4.63 11.61 2.43
N ARG A 206 -4.99 12.62 3.21
CA ARG A 206 -4.85 14.03 2.81
C ARG A 206 -4.07 14.82 3.84
N SER A 207 -3.22 15.75 3.40
CA SER A 207 -2.50 16.63 4.31
C SER A 207 -2.10 17.95 3.65
N ARG A 208 -2.25 19.05 4.40
CA ARG A 208 -1.66 20.36 4.05
C ARG A 208 -0.13 20.34 3.99
N TYR A 209 0.50 19.41 4.73
CA TYR A 209 1.96 19.27 4.82
C TYR A 209 2.53 18.15 3.95
N ALA A 210 1.77 17.65 2.96
CA ALA A 210 2.19 16.53 2.11
C ALA A 210 3.59 16.74 1.50
N LYS A 211 3.89 17.96 1.00
CA LYS A 211 5.19 18.29 0.39
C LYS A 211 6.36 18.14 1.38
N ALA A 212 6.19 18.57 2.63
CA ALA A 212 7.24 18.50 3.66
C ALA A 212 7.56 17.05 4.07
N ARG A 213 6.55 16.16 4.03
CA ARG A 213 6.71 14.74 4.38
C ARG A 213 7.35 13.91 3.27
N ARG A 214 7.46 14.45 2.06
CA ARG A 214 7.95 13.73 0.88
C ARG A 214 9.45 13.45 0.97
N HIS A 215 9.85 12.22 0.65
CA HIS A 215 11.26 11.90 0.44
C HIS A 215 11.75 12.54 -0.87
N PRO A 216 12.90 13.24 -0.89
CA PRO A 216 13.32 14.06 -2.04
C PRO A 216 13.58 13.25 -3.31
N ARG A 217 14.21 12.07 -3.17
CA ARG A 217 14.73 11.28 -4.32
C ARG A 217 14.05 9.94 -4.59
N ARG A 218 13.22 9.42 -3.69
CA ARG A 218 12.69 8.05 -3.80
C ARG A 218 11.58 7.95 -4.85
N ARG A 219 11.53 6.80 -5.53
CA ARG A 219 10.57 6.47 -6.58
C ARG A 219 9.97 5.08 -6.29
N PRO A 220 8.64 4.90 -6.41
CA PRO A 220 7.63 5.95 -6.58
C PRO A 220 7.72 7.00 -5.46
N PRO A 221 7.23 8.24 -5.69
CA PRO A 221 7.13 9.25 -4.64
C PRO A 221 6.55 8.62 -3.38
N GLN A 222 7.21 8.81 -2.24
CA GLN A 222 6.80 8.26 -0.96
C GLN A 222 7.19 9.20 0.19
N THR A 223 6.54 9.03 1.34
CA THR A 223 6.91 9.73 2.58
C THR A 223 8.32 9.33 3.04
N ARG A 224 8.98 10.21 3.79
CA ARG A 224 10.21 9.88 4.51
C ARG A 224 9.96 8.74 5.50
N LEU A 225 11.00 8.00 5.85
CA LEU A 225 10.85 6.80 6.69
C LEU A 225 10.27 7.16 8.05
N GLU A 226 10.73 8.25 8.65
CA GLU A 226 10.28 8.76 9.94
C GLU A 226 8.80 9.13 9.92
N GLU A 227 8.36 9.78 8.84
CA GLU A 227 6.95 10.13 8.63
C GLU A 227 6.08 8.87 8.50
N THR A 228 6.57 7.86 7.77
CA THR A 228 5.89 6.58 7.62
C THR A 228 5.75 5.83 8.95
N VAL A 229 6.79 5.84 9.78
CA VAL A 229 6.77 5.20 11.10
C VAL A 229 5.79 5.89 12.03
N LEU A 230 5.76 7.24 12.02
CA LEU A 230 4.77 7.99 12.80
C LEU A 230 3.33 7.70 12.36
N ASP A 231 3.09 7.62 11.05
CA ASP A 231 1.78 7.24 10.52
C ASP A 231 1.36 5.87 11.07
N LEU A 232 2.22 4.85 10.91
CA LEU A 232 1.95 3.48 11.33
C LEU A 232 1.76 3.34 12.85
N ALA A 233 2.66 3.92 13.64
CA ALA A 233 2.60 3.86 15.10
C ALA A 233 1.33 4.54 15.62
N SER A 234 0.94 5.70 15.09
CA SER A 234 -0.25 6.42 15.55
C SER A 234 -1.57 5.68 15.28
N THR A 235 -1.60 4.87 14.22
CA THR A 235 -2.77 4.06 13.82
C THR A 235 -2.74 2.63 14.34
N SER A 236 -1.70 2.27 15.10
CA SER A 236 -1.56 0.91 15.66
C SER A 236 -2.61 0.63 16.73
N ALA A 237 -3.06 -0.62 16.80
CA ALA A 237 -4.11 -1.03 17.73
C ALA A 237 -3.61 -1.14 19.17
N SER A 238 -2.31 -1.42 19.36
CA SER A 238 -1.68 -1.64 20.67
C SER A 238 -0.34 -0.94 20.81
N VAL A 239 0.13 -0.84 22.07
CA VAL A 239 1.50 -0.41 22.42
C VAL A 239 2.53 -1.22 21.65
N ASP A 240 2.43 -2.54 21.72
CA ASP A 240 3.42 -3.46 21.14
C ASP A 240 3.52 -3.30 19.63
N GLU A 241 2.38 -3.12 18.96
CA GLU A 241 2.35 -2.90 17.53
C GLU A 241 3.01 -1.57 17.16
N ALA A 242 2.71 -0.50 17.90
CA ALA A 242 3.32 0.81 17.69
C ALA A 242 4.83 0.78 17.94
N LEU A 243 5.25 0.18 19.06
CA LEU A 243 6.66 0.03 19.42
C LEU A 243 7.42 -0.81 18.40
N ARG A 244 6.83 -1.90 17.90
CA ARG A 244 7.40 -2.73 16.84
C ARG A 244 7.74 -1.91 15.60
N TRP A 245 6.87 -0.99 15.16
CA TRP A 245 7.18 -0.14 14.01
C TRP A 245 8.37 0.78 14.24
N ILE A 246 8.50 1.33 15.45
CA ILE A 246 9.65 2.17 15.84
C ILE A 246 10.94 1.34 15.85
N ILE A 247 10.92 0.18 16.52
CA ILE A 247 12.09 -0.71 16.64
C ILE A 247 12.55 -1.20 15.27
N VAL A 248 11.64 -1.73 14.44
CA VAL A 248 11.99 -2.25 13.11
C VAL A 248 12.62 -1.17 12.24
N ALA A 249 12.14 0.09 12.32
CA ALA A 249 12.75 1.19 11.58
C ALA A 249 14.17 1.53 12.03
N CYS A 250 14.46 1.40 13.32
CA CYS A 250 15.77 1.66 13.90
C CYS A 250 16.76 0.50 13.63
N LEU A 251 16.29 -0.75 13.65
CA LEU A 251 17.12 -1.93 13.40
C LEU A 251 17.78 -1.92 12.01
N HIS A 252 17.08 -1.40 11.00
CA HIS A 252 17.64 -1.28 9.65
C HIS A 252 18.68 -0.15 9.50
N ARG A 253 19.02 0.57 10.58
CA ARG A 253 19.96 1.72 10.63
C ARG A 253 19.64 2.82 9.61
N ARG A 254 18.36 2.96 9.23
CA ARG A 254 17.88 3.98 8.29
C ARG A 254 17.31 5.21 8.99
N THR A 255 17.05 5.11 10.28
CA THR A 255 16.65 6.20 11.18
C THR A 255 17.04 5.82 12.61
N THR A 256 16.93 6.78 13.54
CA THR A 256 17.03 6.58 14.99
C THR A 256 15.74 7.02 15.67
N PRO A 257 15.51 6.65 16.95
CA PRO A 257 14.39 7.18 17.73
C PRO A 257 14.38 8.71 17.73
N ASP A 258 15.54 9.36 17.85
CA ASP A 258 15.66 10.83 17.80
C ASP A 258 15.39 11.42 16.42
N GLY A 259 15.71 10.70 15.34
CA GLY A 259 15.29 11.07 13.98
C GLY A 259 13.77 11.12 13.85
N ILE A 260 13.10 10.11 14.42
CA ILE A 260 11.64 10.03 14.42
C ILE A 260 11.03 11.10 15.35
N ALA A 261 11.61 11.35 16.52
CA ALA A 261 11.18 12.41 17.43
C ALA A 261 11.28 13.81 16.79
N ARG A 262 12.36 14.11 16.09
CA ARG A 262 12.49 15.36 15.32
C ARG A 262 11.43 15.48 14.21
N ALA A 263 11.04 14.37 13.60
CA ALA A 263 9.92 14.37 12.65
C ALA A 263 8.58 14.62 13.35
N LEU A 264 8.39 14.09 14.55
CA LEU A 264 7.20 14.30 15.37
C LEU A 264 7.04 15.78 15.75
N GLU A 265 8.11 16.46 16.13
CA GLU A 265 8.12 17.90 16.45
C GLU A 265 7.56 18.75 15.31
N ARG A 266 7.89 18.41 14.06
CA ARG A 266 7.40 19.12 12.86
C ARG A 266 5.93 18.85 12.52
N ARG A 267 5.29 17.85 13.15
CA ARG A 267 3.87 17.55 12.92
C ARG A 267 2.98 18.38 13.84
N THR A 268 2.09 19.17 13.26
CA THR A 268 1.06 19.90 14.04
C THR A 268 0.02 18.97 14.65
N TRP A 269 -0.24 17.82 14.03
CA TRP A 269 -1.24 16.86 14.50
C TRP A 269 -0.79 15.43 14.22
N LEU A 270 -1.00 14.56 15.21
CA LEU A 270 -0.83 13.12 15.16
C LEU A 270 -1.79 12.47 16.17
N PRO A 271 -2.57 11.45 15.78
CA PRO A 271 -3.30 10.63 16.74
C PRO A 271 -2.35 10.06 17.80
N ARG A 272 -2.79 9.97 19.05
CA ARG A 272 -1.99 9.38 20.13
C ARG A 272 -0.60 10.00 20.29
N ARG A 273 -0.43 11.29 19.92
CA ARG A 273 0.87 12.00 19.92
C ARG A 273 1.66 11.80 21.23
N ARG A 274 0.99 11.95 22.37
CA ARG A 274 1.62 11.80 23.70
C ARG A 274 2.14 10.36 23.91
N ALA A 275 1.34 9.34 23.61
CA ALA A 275 1.75 7.95 23.73
C ALA A 275 2.89 7.60 22.77
N VAL A 276 2.82 8.07 21.51
CA VAL A 276 3.92 7.88 20.54
C VAL A 276 5.21 8.58 20.99
N ALA A 277 5.12 9.80 21.54
CA ALA A 277 6.29 10.50 22.07
C ALA A 277 6.95 9.73 23.23
N ALA A 278 6.14 9.16 24.14
CA ALA A 278 6.63 8.33 25.23
C ALA A 278 7.30 7.04 24.71
N LEU A 279 6.75 6.39 23.69
CA LEU A 279 7.40 5.23 23.05
C LEU A 279 8.74 5.58 22.40
N LEU A 280 8.87 6.78 21.82
CA LEU A 280 10.14 7.25 21.27
C LEU A 280 11.16 7.54 22.37
N ALA A 281 10.73 8.04 23.52
CA ALA A 281 11.60 8.19 24.69
C ALA A 281 12.06 6.83 25.23
N TYR A 282 11.15 5.86 25.32
CA TYR A 282 11.45 4.48 25.71
C TYR A 282 12.45 3.83 24.75
N ALA A 283 12.20 3.90 23.44
CA ALA A 283 13.09 3.33 22.43
C ALA A 283 14.47 4.02 22.37
N ALA A 284 14.58 5.25 22.88
CA ALA A 284 15.85 5.96 23.03
C ALA A 284 16.57 5.67 24.36
N GLY A 285 16.02 4.81 25.22
CA GLY A 285 16.58 4.52 26.55
C GLY A 285 16.43 5.65 27.56
N ARG A 286 15.55 6.63 27.31
CA ARG A 286 15.30 7.77 28.22
C ARG A 286 14.28 7.46 29.33
N THR A 287 13.53 6.37 29.17
CA THR A 287 12.60 5.85 30.18
C THR A 287 12.54 4.33 30.04
N THR A 288 12.20 3.65 31.14
CA THR A 288 11.98 2.20 31.20
C THR A 288 10.49 1.84 31.21
N GLU A 289 9.60 2.83 31.35
CA GLU A 289 8.16 2.60 31.44
C GLU A 289 7.47 2.72 30.06
N LEU A 290 6.61 1.76 29.75
CA LEU A 290 5.75 1.81 28.57
C LEU A 290 4.53 2.71 28.85
N PRO A 291 4.15 3.58 27.91
CA PRO A 291 3.01 4.45 28.08
C PRO A 291 1.69 3.67 28.05
N HIS A 292 0.71 4.16 28.79
CA HIS A 292 -0.67 3.73 28.60
C HIS A 292 -1.13 4.05 27.17
N TRP A 293 -1.71 3.05 26.49
CA TRP A 293 -2.24 3.21 25.15
C TRP A 293 -3.74 3.36 25.19
N PRO A 294 -4.29 4.46 24.66
CA PRO A 294 -5.72 4.65 24.62
C PRO A 294 -6.33 3.62 23.67
N THR A 295 -7.11 2.71 24.24
CA THR A 295 -8.01 1.81 23.51
C THR A 295 -9.00 2.67 22.71
N THR A 296 -9.31 2.24 21.49
CA THR A 296 -10.20 2.98 20.58
C THR A 296 -11.65 2.81 21.00
#